data_AF-A0A2N9KHI1-F1
#
_entry.id   AF-A0A2N9KHI1-F1
#
_cell.length_a   1.000
_cell.length_b   1.000
_cell.length_c   1.000
_cell.angle_alpha   90.00
_cell.angle_beta   90.00
_cell.angle_gamma   90.00
#
_symmetry.space_group_name_H-M   'P 1'
#
loop_
_entity.id
_entity.type
_entity.pdbx_description
1 polymer ?
#
loop_
_entity_poly.entity_id
_entity_poly.type
_entity_poly.pdbx_seq_one_letter_code
_entity_poly.pdbx_strand_id
1 'polypeptide(L)'
;MNFFNFYLYFCLAAGLGAVIRYLVISFMPRITNFFTGVFYVNIIGAFLMGVLSVNMNSNVWHIIIGTGFIGGLTTFSTMMTQGEQFNSFKRSMVYFALTLVLGIFLFIVAIHIHV
;
A
#
# COMPACT_ATOMS: atom_id res chain seq x y z
N MET A 1 -23.60 -11.03 3.54
CA MET A 1 -23.07 -11.46 2.23
C MET A 1 -22.68 -12.92 2.32
N ASN A 2 -23.00 -13.72 1.29
CA ASN A 2 -22.72 -15.15 1.26
C ASN A 2 -21.22 -15.38 1.04
N PHE A 3 -20.69 -16.52 1.49
CA PHE A 3 -19.26 -16.83 1.38
C PHE A 3 -18.72 -16.75 -0.05
N PHE A 4 -19.45 -17.28 -1.03
CA PHE A 4 -19.03 -17.23 -2.43
C PHE A 4 -18.82 -15.78 -2.92
N ASN A 5 -19.79 -14.90 -2.68
CA ASN A 5 -19.69 -13.49 -3.08
C ASN A 5 -18.56 -12.76 -2.33
N PHE A 6 -18.35 -13.11 -1.06
CA PHE A 6 -17.22 -12.58 -0.28
C PHE A 6 -15.88 -12.91 -0.92
N TYR A 7 -15.62 -14.19 -1.21
CA TYR A 7 -14.35 -14.59 -1.83
C TYR A 7 -14.20 -14.04 -3.24
N LEU A 8 -15.27 -13.99 -4.02
CA LEU A 8 -15.26 -13.40 -5.37
C LEU A 8 -14.81 -11.93 -5.31
N TYR A 9 -15.48 -11.11 -4.49
CA TYR A 9 -15.13 -9.69 -4.37
C TYR A 9 -13.75 -9.48 -3.74
N PHE A 10 -13.36 -10.31 -2.77
CA PHE A 10 -12.02 -10.27 -2.18
C PHE A 10 -10.93 -10.53 -3.23
N CYS A 11 -11.07 -11.59 -4.04
CA CYS A 11 -10.12 -11.93 -5.08
C CYS A 11 -10.05 -10.86 -6.17
N LEU A 12 -11.20 -10.30 -6.58
CA LEU A 12 -11.25 -9.20 -7.55
C LEU A 12 -10.59 -7.94 -7.00
N ALA A 13 -10.85 -7.58 -5.75
CA ALA A 13 -10.25 -6.43 -5.09
C ALA A 13 -8.73 -6.59 -4.99
N ALA A 14 -8.24 -7.75 -4.51
CA ALA A 14 -6.81 -8.03 -4.40
C ALA A 14 -6.11 -8.05 -5.77
N GLY A 15 -6.72 -8.69 -6.77
CA GLY A 15 -6.21 -8.72 -8.13
C GLY A 15 -6.13 -7.32 -8.74
N LEU A 16 -7.17 -6.51 -8.57
CA LEU A 16 -7.19 -5.13 -9.06
C LEU A 16 -6.10 -4.27 -8.40
N GLY A 17 -5.93 -4.37 -7.08
CA GLY A 17 -4.85 -3.70 -6.35
C GLY A 17 -3.47 -4.10 -6.91
N ALA A 18 -3.25 -5.39 -7.15
CA ALA A 18 -2.00 -5.89 -7.72
C ALA A 18 -1.74 -5.41 -9.16
N VAL A 19 -2.79 -5.33 -10.00
CA VAL A 19 -2.68 -4.79 -11.37
C VAL A 19 -2.34 -3.30 -11.33
N ILE A 20 -3.03 -2.50 -10.50
CA ILE A 20 -2.72 -1.08 -10.36
C ILE A 20 -1.28 -0.89 -9.86
N ARG A 21 -0.87 -1.67 -8.85
CA ARG A 21 0.52 -1.66 -8.37
C ARG A 21 1.51 -1.94 -9.49
N TYR A 22 1.25 -2.97 -10.29
CA TYR A 22 2.10 -3.31 -11.44
C TYR A 22 2.18 -2.16 -12.45
N LEU A 23 1.05 -1.55 -12.81
CA LEU A 23 1.01 -0.43 -13.74
C LEU A 23 1.78 0.78 -13.19
N VAL A 24 1.56 1.16 -11.93
CA VAL A 24 2.27 2.28 -11.29
C VAL A 24 3.77 2.02 -11.29
N ILE A 25 4.23 0.83 -10.88
CA ILE A 25 5.66 0.51 -10.87
C ILE A 25 6.26 0.50 -12.29
N SER A 26 5.50 0.08 -13.30
CA SER A 26 6.00 -0.07 -14.67
C SER A 26 6.07 1.24 -15.44
N PHE A 27 5.11 2.13 -15.23
CA PHE A 27 5.00 3.38 -15.99
C PHE A 27 5.54 4.61 -15.25
N MET A 28 5.71 4.52 -13.93
CA MET A 28 6.20 5.65 -13.15
C MET A 28 7.72 5.80 -13.30
N PRO A 29 8.22 6.93 -13.81
CA PRO A 29 9.65 7.17 -13.89
C PRO A 29 10.25 7.25 -12.49
N ARG A 30 11.43 6.66 -12.31
CA ARG A 30 12.19 6.81 -11.05
C ARG A 30 12.68 8.25 -10.94
N ILE A 31 12.09 9.03 -10.04
CA ILE A 31 12.53 10.40 -9.76
C ILE A 31 13.87 10.38 -9.01
N THR A 32 13.98 9.49 -8.02
CA THR A 32 15.23 9.17 -7.33
C THR A 32 15.28 7.66 -7.06
N ASN A 33 16.42 7.17 -6.55
CA ASN A 33 16.49 5.79 -6.06
C ASN A 33 15.56 5.52 -4.87
N PHE A 34 15.09 6.56 -4.17
CA PHE A 34 14.21 6.45 -3.01
C PHE A 34 12.73 6.60 -3.36
N PHE A 35 12.38 7.46 -4.32
CA PHE A 35 11.00 7.73 -4.72
C PHE A 35 10.61 6.91 -5.95
N THR A 36 10.44 5.61 -5.74
CA THR A 36 10.04 4.65 -6.77
C THR A 36 8.52 4.45 -6.78
N GLY A 37 7.97 3.83 -7.84
CA GLY A 37 6.56 3.43 -7.83
C GLY A 37 6.19 2.57 -6.61
N VAL A 38 7.11 1.75 -6.09
CA VAL A 38 6.90 0.94 -4.86
C VAL A 38 6.72 1.83 -3.63
N PHE A 39 7.51 2.90 -3.51
CA PHE A 39 7.32 3.89 -2.45
C PHE A 39 5.92 4.51 -2.54
N TYR A 40 5.51 4.99 -3.71
CA TYR A 40 4.21 5.66 -3.87
C TYR A 40 3.02 4.74 -3.58
N VAL A 41 3.01 3.50 -4.07
CA VAL A 41 1.90 2.58 -3.78
C VAL A 41 1.80 2.24 -2.29
N ASN A 42 2.93 2.11 -1.59
CA ASN A 42 2.95 1.86 -0.14
C ASN A 42 2.43 3.06 0.66
N ILE A 43 2.86 4.27 0.30
CA ILE A 43 2.47 5.51 0.96
C ILE A 43 0.99 5.84 0.72
N ILE A 44 0.51 5.70 -0.52
CA ILE A 44 -0.90 5.86 -0.87
C ILE A 44 -1.74 4.79 -0.16
N GLY A 45 -1.28 3.53 -0.15
CA GLY A 45 -1.99 2.45 0.53
C GLY A 45 -2.12 2.67 2.04
N ALA A 46 -1.07 3.17 2.71
CA ALA A 46 -1.13 3.51 4.12
C ALA A 46 -2.15 4.63 4.41
N PHE A 47 -2.18 5.67 3.57
CA PHE A 47 -3.19 6.73 3.67
C PHE A 47 -4.62 6.17 3.49
N LEU A 48 -4.85 5.39 2.42
CA LEU A 48 -6.16 4.77 2.15
C LEU A 48 -6.62 3.86 3.28
N MET A 49 -5.70 3.12 3.91
CA MET A 49 -6.02 2.26 5.04
C MET A 49 -6.49 3.09 6.25
N GLY A 50 -5.85 4.23 6.51
CA GLY A 50 -6.27 5.14 7.58
C GLY A 50 -7.67 5.71 7.36
N VAL A 51 -7.99 6.13 6.13
CA VAL A 51 -9.35 6.57 5.75
C VAL A 51 -10.36 5.43 5.96
N LEU A 52 -10.00 4.20 5.54
CA LEU A 52 -10.86 3.04 5.65
C LEU A 52 -11.13 2.64 7.12
N SER A 53 -10.12 2.79 8.00
CA SER A 53 -10.22 2.48 9.43
C SER A 53 -11.25 3.33 10.17
N VAL A 54 -11.45 4.59 9.75
CA VAL A 54 -12.46 5.47 10.37
C VAL A 54 -13.85 5.21 9.81
N ASN A 55 -13.96 5.00 8.50
CA ASN A 55 -15.26 5.00 7.81
C ASN A 55 -15.98 3.64 7.79
N MET A 56 -15.27 2.52 8.01
CA MET A 56 -15.84 1.19 7.74
C MET A 56 -15.53 0.13 8.81
N ASN A 57 -15.20 0.53 10.04
CA ASN A 57 -14.58 -0.32 11.08
C ASN A 57 -15.34 -1.61 11.48
N SER A 58 -16.59 -1.80 11.05
CA SER A 58 -17.42 -2.99 11.33
C SER A 58 -18.02 -3.66 10.09
N ASN A 59 -17.59 -3.27 8.89
CA ASN A 59 -18.19 -3.74 7.63
C ASN A 59 -17.32 -4.82 6.96
N VAL A 60 -17.95 -5.86 6.39
CA VAL A 60 -17.27 -6.85 5.53
C VAL A 60 -16.46 -6.18 4.40
N TRP A 61 -16.91 -5.02 3.92
CA TRP A 61 -16.18 -4.22 2.94
C TRP A 61 -14.83 -3.71 3.45
N HIS A 62 -14.64 -3.56 4.77
CA HIS A 62 -13.32 -3.24 5.34
C HIS A 62 -12.29 -4.33 5.04
N ILE A 63 -12.68 -5.60 5.10
CA ILE A 63 -11.77 -6.72 4.78
C ILE A 63 -11.50 -6.78 3.27
N ILE A 64 -12.55 -6.61 2.45
CA ILE A 64 -12.41 -6.68 0.99
C ILE A 64 -11.56 -5.54 0.46
N ILE A 65 -11.78 -4.31 0.94
CA ILE A 65 -11.02 -3.14 0.49
C ILE A 65 -9.67 -3.08 1.20
N GLY A 66 -9.62 -3.25 2.51
CA GLY A 66 -8.39 -3.16 3.30
C GLY A 66 -7.45 -4.32 3.01
N THR A 67 -7.83 -5.53 3.39
CA THR A 67 -6.98 -6.71 3.19
C THR A 67 -6.89 -7.10 1.71
N GLY A 68 -7.99 -7.01 0.96
CA GLY A 68 -8.00 -7.32 -0.46
C GLY A 68 -7.31 -6.25 -1.30
N PHE A 69 -8.00 -5.15 -1.59
CA PHE A 69 -7.49 -4.12 -2.51
C PHE A 69 -6.21 -3.44 -2.04
N ILE A 70 -6.19 -2.86 -0.83
CA ILE A 70 -5.01 -2.15 -0.29
C ILE A 70 -3.86 -3.15 -0.05
N GLY A 71 -4.16 -4.37 0.42
CA GLY A 71 -3.17 -5.44 0.53
C GLY A 71 -2.56 -5.85 -0.82
N GLY A 72 -3.33 -5.87 -1.90
CA GLY A 72 -2.82 -6.11 -3.25
C GLY A 72 -2.05 -4.92 -3.86
N LEU A 73 -2.46 -3.70 -3.51
CA LEU A 73 -1.84 -2.44 -3.96
C LEU A 73 -0.46 -2.20 -3.32
N THR A 74 -0.32 -2.53 -2.04
CA THR A 74 0.92 -2.34 -1.28
C THR A 74 1.84 -3.57 -1.39
N THR A 75 3.11 -3.42 -1.02
CA THR A 75 4.09 -4.51 -1.15
C THR A 75 5.29 -4.29 -0.22
N PHE A 76 5.48 -5.23 0.70
CA PHE A 76 6.69 -5.31 1.52
C PHE A 76 7.82 -6.03 0.77
N SER A 77 7.52 -7.12 0.06
CA SER A 77 8.52 -7.96 -0.62
C SER A 77 9.31 -7.19 -1.68
N THR A 78 8.66 -6.40 -2.53
CA THR A 78 9.38 -5.61 -3.55
C THR A 78 10.08 -4.38 -2.98
N MET A 79 9.59 -3.84 -1.85
CA MET A 79 10.32 -2.82 -1.11
C MET A 79 11.65 -3.40 -0.61
N MET A 80 11.63 -4.58 0.00
CA MET A 80 12.84 -5.26 0.47
C MET A 80 13.82 -5.52 -0.68
N THR A 81 13.36 -6.06 -1.82
CA THR A 81 14.26 -6.31 -2.96
C THR A 81 14.84 -5.02 -3.56
N GLN A 82 14.11 -3.91 -3.55
CA GLN A 82 14.66 -2.60 -3.95
C GLN A 82 15.68 -2.06 -2.93
N GLY A 83 15.44 -2.27 -1.64
CA GLY A 83 16.39 -1.90 -0.58
C GLY A 83 17.73 -2.63 -0.70
N GLU A 84 17.69 -3.92 -1.01
CA GLU A 84 18.89 -4.74 -1.23
C GLU A 84 19.68 -4.32 -2.48
N GLN A 85 19.06 -3.63 -3.45
CA GLN A 85 19.75 -3.11 -4.63
C GLN A 85 20.61 -1.88 -4.35
N PHE A 86 20.53 -1.28 -3.14
CA PHE A 86 21.40 -0.16 -2.79
C PHE A 86 22.81 -0.63 -2.42
N ASN A 87 23.82 -0.01 -3.05
CA ASN A 87 25.25 -0.26 -2.75
C ASN A 87 25.68 0.13 -1.31
N SER A 88 24.80 0.73 -0.51
CA SER A 88 25.12 1.20 0.83
C SER A 88 24.00 0.80 1.79
N PHE A 89 24.37 0.07 2.85
CA PHE A 89 23.48 -0.30 3.94
C PHE A 89 22.75 0.93 4.52
N LYS A 90 23.45 2.06 4.69
CA LYS A 90 22.84 3.31 5.16
C LYS A 90 21.72 3.79 4.23
N ARG A 91 21.90 3.71 2.91
CA ARG A 91 20.86 4.12 1.94
C ARG A 91 19.66 3.16 1.96
N SER A 92 19.91 1.85 2.05
CA SER A 92 18.83 0.87 2.20
C SER A 92 17.99 1.13 3.47
N MET A 93 18.65 1.37 4.60
CA MET A 93 17.99 1.72 5.86
C MET A 93 17.20 3.01 5.77
N VAL A 94 17.74 4.06 5.12
CA VAL A 94 17.01 5.32 4.90
C VAL A 94 15.77 5.07 4.03
N TYR A 95 15.85 4.25 2.98
CA TYR A 95 14.71 3.93 2.13
C TYR A 95 13.58 3.22 2.91
N PHE A 96 13.93 2.22 3.73
CA PHE A 96 12.96 1.52 4.57
C PHE A 96 12.36 2.43 5.63
N ALA A 97 13.20 3.19 6.36
CA ALA A 97 12.75 4.10 7.40
C ALA A 97 11.85 5.19 6.82
N LEU A 98 12.21 5.78 5.68
CA LEU A 98 11.41 6.81 5.02
C LEU A 98 10.06 6.26 4.57
N THR A 99 10.01 5.07 3.98
CA THR A 99 8.75 4.44 3.57
C THR A 99 7.86 4.12 4.78
N LEU A 100 8.44 3.58 5.86
CA LEU A 100 7.70 3.18 7.05
C LEU A 100 7.21 4.38 7.87
N VAL A 101 8.10 5.33 8.17
CA VAL A 101 7.76 6.53 8.96
C VAL A 101 6.74 7.38 8.23
N LEU A 102 6.93 7.63 6.93
CA LEU A 102 5.96 8.40 6.16
C LEU A 102 4.63 7.65 5.99
N GLY A 103 4.67 6.32 5.83
CA GLY A 103 3.46 5.50 5.78
C GLY A 103 2.64 5.60 7.07
N ILE A 104 3.28 5.43 8.23
CA ILE A 104 2.63 5.59 9.54
C ILE A 104 2.10 7.02 9.70
N PHE A 105 2.90 8.02 9.34
CA PHE A 105 2.48 9.42 9.42
C PHE A 105 1.22 9.67 8.59
N LEU A 106 1.18 9.23 7.33
CA LEU A 106 0.00 9.43 6.47
C LEU A 106 -1.20 8.61 6.91
N PHE A 107 -1.01 7.41 7.46
CA PHE A 107 -2.09 6.65 8.08
C PHE A 107 -2.71 7.42 9.26
N ILE A 108 -1.88 7.99 10.14
CA ILE A 108 -2.35 8.80 11.27
C ILE A 108 -3.06 10.05 10.78
N VAL A 109 -2.49 10.78 9.82
CA VAL A 109 -3.12 11.95 9.20
C VAL A 109 -4.48 11.59 8.62
N ALA A 110 -4.58 10.49 7.88
CA ALA A 110 -5.82 10.02 7.29
C ALA A 110 -6.91 9.72 8.33
N ILE A 111 -6.54 9.19 9.50
CA ILE A 111 -7.50 8.96 10.60
C ILE A 111 -8.06 10.26 11.16
N HIS A 112 -7.28 11.34 11.15
CA HIS A 112 -7.69 12.64 11.72
C HIS A 112 -8.38 13.56 10.71
N ILE A 113 -8.32 13.22 9.42
CA ILE A 113 -9.14 13.89 8.41
C ILE A 113 -10.57 13.35 8.56
N HIS A 114 -11.38 14.08 9.31
CA HIS A 114 -12.82 13.87 9.33
C HIS A 114 -13.39 14.17 7.94
N VAL A 115 -13.68 13.12 7.17
CA VAL A 115 -14.60 13.16 6.03
C VAL A 115 -15.98 12.77 6.52
#